data_AF-A0A934HUB7-F1
#
_entry.id   AF-A0A934HUB7-F1
#
_cell.length_a   1.000
_cell.length_b   1.000
_cell.length_c   1.000
_cell.angle_alpha   90.00
_cell.angle_beta   90.00
_cell.angle_gamma   90.00
#
_symmetry.space_group_name_H-M   'P 1'
#
loop_
_entity.id
_entity.type
_entity.pdbx_description
1 polymer ?
#
loop_
_entity_poly.entity_id
_entity_poly.type
_entity_poly.pdbx_seq_one_letter_code
_entity_poly.pdbx_strand_id
1 'polypeptide(L)'
;MQPDSVASFMTAYSTATNAHNGAQEAKRARLQSERDATARKLDGLYDAIAEGLRRPGLQAKLSDMEQRIKELDREIAAPPPSPVRLHPNLSEIYRRKV
;
A
#
# COMPACT_ATOMS: atom_id res chain seq x y z
N MET A 1 -5.97 32.57 20.60
CA MET A 1 -4.93 32.00 19.71
C MET A 1 -4.66 33.00 18.60
N GLN A 2 -3.41 33.14 18.12
CA GLN A 2 -3.11 34.03 16.99
C GLN A 2 -3.47 33.33 15.66
N PRO A 3 -4.28 33.96 14.78
CA PRO A 3 -4.78 33.33 13.54
C PRO A 3 -3.67 32.83 12.60
N ASP A 4 -2.54 33.54 12.54
CA ASP A 4 -1.42 33.21 11.64
C ASP A 4 -0.67 31.93 12.08
N SER A 5 -0.61 31.66 13.38
CA SER A 5 -0.04 30.41 13.91
C SER A 5 -0.90 29.20 13.55
N VAL A 6 -2.23 29.38 13.49
CA VAL A 6 -3.17 28.32 13.11
C VAL A 6 -3.08 28.01 11.61
N ALA A 7 -2.92 29.04 10.76
CA ALA A 7 -2.71 28.85 9.32
C ALA A 7 -1.42 28.08 9.00
N SER A 8 -0.33 28.42 9.70
CA SER A 8 0.96 27.74 9.54
C SER A 8 0.89 26.28 9.99
N PHE A 9 0.22 26.01 11.13
CA PHE A 9 0.00 24.65 11.63
C PHE A 9 -0.82 23.81 10.65
N MET A 10 -1.92 24.34 10.12
CA MET A 10 -2.79 23.61 9.19
C MET A 10 -2.06 23.25 7.88
N THR A 11 -1.23 24.17 7.34
CA THR A 11 -0.41 23.93 6.15
C THR A 11 0.64 22.84 6.38
N ALA A 12 1.34 22.90 7.52
CA ALA A 12 2.33 21.88 7.88
C ALA A 12 1.68 20.50 8.06
N TYR A 13 0.53 20.46 8.74
CA TYR A 13 -0.22 19.23 8.95
C TYR A 13 -0.75 18.64 7.64
N SER A 14 -1.37 19.44 6.76
CA SER A 14 -1.87 18.96 5.46
C SER A 14 -0.75 18.39 4.58
N THR A 15 0.43 19.03 4.60
CA THR A 15 1.61 18.55 3.86
C THR A 15 2.07 17.19 4.38
N ALA A 16 2.15 17.03 5.71
CA ALA A 16 2.52 15.76 6.34
C ALA A 16 1.50 14.66 6.03
N THR A 17 0.20 14.95 6.08
CA THR A 17 -0.86 13.97 5.76
C THR A 17 -0.82 13.55 4.29
N ASN A 18 -0.62 14.50 3.36
CA ASN A 18 -0.53 14.19 1.94
C ASN A 18 0.71 13.33 1.62
N ALA A 19 1.87 13.63 2.23
CA ALA A 19 3.07 12.81 2.08
C ALA A 19 2.87 11.39 2.62
N HIS A 20 2.17 11.24 3.76
CA HIS A 20 1.81 9.94 4.32
C HIS A 20 0.92 9.14 3.36
N ASN A 21 -0.11 9.77 2.80
CA ASN A 21 -1.03 9.12 1.86
C ASN A 21 -0.30 8.64 0.60
N GLY A 22 0.58 9.47 0.02
CA GLY A 22 1.38 9.08 -1.15
C GLY A 22 2.33 7.91 -0.87
N ALA A 23 2.93 7.85 0.33
CA ALA A 23 3.78 6.73 0.73
C ALA A 23 2.98 5.42 0.86
N GLN A 24 1.74 5.47 1.37
CA GLN A 24 0.88 4.28 1.47
C GLN A 24 0.43 3.78 0.09
N GLU A 25 0.05 4.68 -0.82
CA GLU A 25 -0.30 4.33 -2.20
C GLU A 25 0.89 3.67 -2.92
N ALA A 26 2.08 4.25 -2.80
CA ALA A 26 3.31 3.69 -3.36
C ALA A 26 3.64 2.31 -2.76
N LYS A 27 3.43 2.12 -1.45
CA LYS A 27 3.61 0.81 -0.80
C LYS A 27 2.64 -0.22 -1.37
N ARG A 28 1.35 0.10 -1.49
CA ARG A 28 0.34 -0.79 -2.07
C ARG A 28 0.67 -1.16 -3.52
N ALA A 29 1.08 -0.19 -4.33
CA ALA A 29 1.48 -0.44 -5.72
C ALA A 29 2.68 -1.41 -5.82
N ARG A 30 3.66 -1.28 -4.92
CA ARG A 30 4.81 -2.20 -4.84
C ARG A 30 4.37 -3.62 -4.45
N LEU A 31 3.53 -3.75 -3.43
CA LEU A 31 2.99 -5.05 -3.00
C LEU A 31 2.20 -5.74 -4.12
N GLN A 32 1.36 -4.99 -4.84
CA GLN A 32 0.61 -5.52 -5.98
C GLN A 32 1.54 -6.01 -7.10
N SER A 33 2.56 -5.23 -7.45
CA SER A 33 3.54 -5.61 -8.46
C SER A 33 4.31 -6.88 -8.07
N GLU A 34 4.72 -7.00 -6.80
CA GLU A 34 5.38 -8.20 -6.28
C GLU A 34 4.46 -9.43 -6.35
N ARG A 35 3.18 -9.25 -5.99
CA ARG A 35 2.16 -10.31 -6.03
C ARG A 35 1.94 -10.81 -7.44
N ASP A 36 1.78 -9.91 -8.40
CA ASP A 36 1.59 -10.26 -9.81
C ASP A 36 2.83 -10.95 -10.41
N ALA A 37 4.03 -10.49 -10.06
CA ALA A 37 5.28 -11.12 -10.49
C ALA A 37 5.45 -12.54 -9.91
N THR A 38 5.03 -12.75 -8.66
CA THR A 38 5.07 -14.07 -8.01
C THR A 38 4.03 -15.02 -8.61
N ALA A 39 2.82 -14.53 -8.90
CA ALA A 39 1.77 -15.30 -9.57
C ALA A 39 2.21 -15.80 -10.95
N ARG A 40 2.79 -14.94 -11.79
CA ARG A 40 3.30 -15.35 -13.11
C ARG A 40 4.39 -16.43 -13.02
N LYS A 41 5.26 -16.35 -12.01
CA LYS A 41 6.28 -17.38 -11.77
C LYS A 41 5.66 -18.71 -11.34
N LEU A 42 4.62 -18.65 -10.50
CA LEU A 42 3.88 -19.81 -10.04
C LEU A 42 3.16 -20.51 -11.20
N ASP A 43 2.49 -19.73 -12.07
CA ASP A 43 1.83 -20.25 -13.27
C ASP A 43 2.81 -20.98 -14.20
N GLY A 44 3.95 -20.36 -14.51
CA GLY A 44 4.98 -21.03 -15.33
C GLY A 44 5.58 -22.28 -14.67
N LEU A 45 5.54 -22.37 -13.34
CA LEU A 45 5.93 -23.57 -12.60
C LEU A 45 4.89 -24.68 -12.72
N TYR A 46 3.59 -24.35 -12.70
CA TYR A 46 2.52 -25.31 -12.99
C TYR A 46 2.60 -25.82 -14.42
N ASP A 47 2.84 -24.94 -15.40
CA ASP A 47 3.01 -25.32 -16.80
C ASP A 47 4.18 -26.29 -16.98
N ALA A 48 5.34 -25.98 -16.38
CA ALA A 48 6.50 -26.87 -16.44
C ALA A 48 6.21 -28.26 -15.82
N ILE A 49 5.40 -28.32 -14.75
CA ILE A 49 4.98 -29.59 -14.15
C ILE A 49 4.04 -30.36 -15.07
N ALA A 50 3.11 -29.66 -15.73
CA ALA A 50 2.20 -30.24 -16.72
C ALA A 50 2.97 -30.84 -17.90
N GLU A 51 4.08 -30.20 -18.31
CA GLU A 51 5.02 -30.69 -19.32
C GLU A 51 5.92 -31.85 -18.82
N GLY A 52 5.78 -32.24 -17.55
CA GLY A 52 6.46 -33.41 -16.98
C GLY A 52 7.73 -33.09 -16.19
N LEU A 53 8.08 -31.81 -15.98
CA LEU A 53 9.22 -31.43 -15.15
C LEU A 53 8.95 -31.81 -13.69
N ARG A 54 9.67 -32.80 -13.20
CA ARG A 54 9.70 -33.16 -11.77
C ARG A 54 11.13 -33.07 -11.26
N ARG A 55 11.35 -32.21 -10.28
CA ARG A 55 12.64 -32.06 -9.58
C ARG A 55 12.43 -32.19 -8.07
N PRO A 56 13.40 -32.76 -7.33
CA PRO A 56 13.41 -32.68 -5.88
C PRO A 56 13.31 -31.21 -5.42
N GLY A 57 12.44 -30.91 -4.46
CA GLY A 57 12.24 -29.55 -3.92
C GLY A 57 11.23 -28.67 -4.68
N LEU A 58 10.68 -29.15 -5.80
CA LEU A 58 9.70 -28.38 -6.58
C LEU A 58 8.41 -28.09 -5.79
N GLN A 59 7.91 -29.10 -5.07
CA GLN A 59 6.73 -28.97 -4.23
C GLN A 59 6.94 -27.96 -3.10
N ALA A 60 8.11 -27.96 -2.46
CA ALA A 60 8.42 -26.98 -1.42
C ALA A 60 8.40 -25.55 -1.99
N LYS A 61 9.06 -25.35 -3.14
CA LYS A 61 9.09 -24.05 -3.82
C LYS A 61 7.70 -23.56 -4.26
N LEU A 62 6.83 -24.46 -4.73
CA LEU A 62 5.43 -24.15 -5.03
C LEU A 62 4.70 -23.68 -3.77
N SER A 63 4.75 -24.47 -2.70
CA SER A 63 4.11 -24.13 -1.42
C SER A 63 4.58 -22.78 -0.88
N ASP A 64 5.89 -22.48 -0.97
CA ASP A 64 6.45 -21.21 -0.54
C ASP A 64 5.91 -20.03 -1.38
N MET A 65 5.80 -20.20 -2.69
CA MET A 65 5.25 -19.17 -3.58
C MET A 65 3.75 -18.95 -3.34
N GLU A 66 2.97 -20.02 -3.18
CA GLU A 66 1.56 -19.93 -2.82
C GLU A 66 1.36 -19.22 -1.47
N GLN A 67 2.20 -19.55 -0.49
CA GLN A 67 2.19 -18.92 0.83
C GLN A 67 2.55 -17.43 0.73
N ARG A 68 3.56 -17.07 -0.06
CA ARG A 68 3.94 -15.67 -0.29
C ARG A 68 2.82 -14.87 -0.95
N ILE A 69 2.12 -15.44 -1.93
CA ILE A 69 0.95 -14.77 -2.55
C ILE A 69 -0.14 -14.53 -1.50
N LYS A 70 -0.45 -15.51 -0.65
CA LYS A 70 -1.45 -15.35 0.43
C LYS A 70 -1.07 -14.25 1.41
N GLU A 71 0.23 -14.12 1.74
CA GLU A 71 0.73 -13.05 2.60
C GLU A 71 0.59 -11.69 1.94
N LEU A 72 0.99 -11.56 0.67
CA LEU A 72 0.84 -10.32 -0.09
C LEU A 72 -0.63 -9.92 -0.23
N ASP A 73 -1.53 -10.87 -0.50
CA ASP A 73 -2.97 -10.63 -0.58
C ASP A 73 -3.53 -10.12 0.77
N ARG A 74 -3.05 -10.65 1.89
CA ARG A 74 -3.41 -10.13 3.24
C ARG A 74 -2.89 -8.72 3.47
N GLU A 75 -1.65 -8.43 3.09
CA GLU A 75 -1.05 -7.11 3.23
C GLU A 75 -1.76 -6.06 2.35
N ILE A 76 -2.18 -6.45 1.15
CA ILE A 76 -2.95 -5.60 0.24
C ILE A 76 -4.36 -5.39 0.78
N ALA A 77 -5.03 -6.44 1.26
CA ALA A 77 -6.40 -6.37 1.79
C ALA A 77 -6.50 -5.57 3.10
N ALA A 78 -5.40 -5.38 3.83
CA ALA A 78 -5.37 -4.56 5.03
C ALA A 78 -5.91 -3.14 4.71
N PRO A 79 -6.92 -2.66 5.46
CA PRO A 79 -7.50 -1.35 5.21
C PRO A 79 -6.45 -0.26 5.42
N PRO A 80 -6.37 0.74 4.52
CA PRO A 80 -5.48 1.87 4.75
C PRO A 80 -5.91 2.60 6.04
N PRO A 81 -4.97 3.12 6.84
CA PRO A 81 -5.33 3.99 7.96
C PRO A 81 -6.16 5.16 7.43
N SER A 82 -7.26 5.48 8.13
CA SER A 82 -8.20 6.51 7.70
C SER A 82 -7.46 7.84 7.45
N PRO A 83 -7.46 8.38 6.22
CA PRO A 83 -6.74 9.60 5.92
C PRO A 83 -7.46 10.77 6.60
N VAL A 84 -6.80 11.43 7.56
CA VAL A 84 -7.27 12.71 8.11
C VAL A 84 -7.14 13.77 7.01
N ARG A 85 -8.21 13.97 6.23
CA ARG A 85 -8.24 15.01 5.19
C ARG A 85 -8.62 16.33 5.81
N LEU A 86 -7.66 17.25 5.95
CA LEU A 86 -7.96 18.64 6.30
C LEU A 86 -8.43 19.41 5.06
N HIS A 87 -9.45 20.24 5.23
CA HIS A 87 -9.90 21.13 4.17
C HIS A 87 -8.81 22.19 3.87
N PRO A 88 -8.49 22.51 2.60
CA PRO A 88 -7.43 23.47 2.26
C PRO A 88 -7.66 24.85 2.87
N ASN A 89 -8.93 25.22 3.05
CA ASN A 89 -9.33 26.52 3.56
C ASN A 89 -9.73 26.50 5.06
N LEU A 90 -9.31 25.48 5.80
CA LEU A 90 -9.70 25.29 7.21
C LEU A 90 -9.25 26.47 8.10
N SER A 91 -8.13 27.10 7.75
CA SER A 91 -7.58 28.28 8.43
C SER A 91 -8.46 29.52 8.24
N GLU A 92 -8.94 29.76 7.02
CA GLU A 92 -9.88 30.85 6.70
C GLU A 92 -11.26 30.62 7.29
N ILE A 93 -11.69 29.36 7.43
CA ILE A 93 -12.93 29.01 8.12
C ILE A 93 -12.79 29.27 9.63
N TYR A 94 -11.64 28.91 10.22
CA TYR A 94 -11.34 29.21 11.62
C TYR A 94 -11.28 30.72 11.87
N ARG A 95 -10.56 31.48 11.04
CA ARG A 95 -10.45 32.93 11.12
C ARG A 95 -11.80 33.65 11.04
N ARG A 96 -12.76 33.13 10.25
CA ARG A 96 -14.11 33.69 10.16
C ARG A 96 -15.00 33.37 11.38
N LYS A 97 -14.64 32.37 12.18
CA LYS A 97 -15.45 31.85 13.28
C LYS A 97 -15.00 32.35 14.66
N VAL A 98 -13.79 32.87 14.79
CA VAL A 98 -13.18 33.41 16.01
C VAL A 98 -13.01 34.91 15.89
#